data_AF-A0A034WLF9-F1
#
_entry.id   AF-A0A034WLF9-F1
#
_cell.length_a   1.000
_cell.length_b   1.000
_cell.length_c   1.000
_cell.angle_alpha   90.00
_cell.angle_beta   90.00
_cell.angle_gamma   90.00
#
_symmetry.space_group_name_H-M   'P 1'
#
loop_
_entity.id
_entity.type
_entity.pdbx_description
1 polymer ?
#
loop_
_entity_poly.entity_id
_entity_poly.type
_entity_poly.pdbx_seq_one_letter_code
_entity_poly.pdbx_strand_id
1 'polypeptide(L)'
;MVSVETIGSIFIKTLKLTINIIILILYCIGDEGIFLGVSGTWNLNEEKSPSPEIVASGIFVGFLIYTTVHTVAFFFGTTKHKRELTDTLMNMVGTAMWIAIGGVALHYWGGYMSDQDFLYVNAERQTGIAMGALCVIEGALYLLDTVLACIHYSKAEDIEYTGVGH
;
A
#
# COMPACT_ATOMS: atom_id res chain seq x y z
N MET A 1 20.77 -11.16 -17.89
CA MET A 1 19.66 -12.13 -18.05
C MET A 1 18.52 -11.73 -17.12
N VAL A 2 17.26 -11.91 -17.51
CA VAL A 2 16.11 -11.59 -16.63
C VAL A 2 16.00 -12.69 -15.58
N SER A 3 16.20 -12.34 -14.31
CA SER A 3 16.15 -13.30 -13.20
C SER A 3 14.72 -13.49 -12.70
N VAL A 4 14.41 -14.63 -12.08
CA VAL A 4 13.08 -14.92 -11.51
C VAL A 4 12.67 -13.85 -10.50
N GLU A 5 13.63 -13.34 -9.73
CA GLU A 5 13.42 -12.27 -8.75
C GLU A 5 13.04 -10.94 -9.43
N THR A 6 13.65 -10.63 -10.59
CA THR A 6 13.26 -9.44 -11.38
C THR A 6 11.79 -9.53 -11.82
N ILE A 7 11.37 -10.71 -12.30
CA ILE A 7 9.98 -10.94 -12.71
C ILE A 7 9.05 -10.83 -11.50
N GLY A 8 9.45 -11.40 -10.36
CA GLY A 8 8.72 -11.30 -9.10
C GLY A 8 8.53 -9.86 -8.63
N SER A 9 9.59 -9.04 -8.62
CA SER A 9 9.49 -7.63 -8.25
C SER A 9 8.60 -6.83 -9.20
N ILE A 10 8.68 -7.05 -10.52
CA ILE A 10 7.78 -6.38 -11.48
C ILE A 10 6.31 -6.75 -11.20
N PHE A 11 6.05 -8.03 -10.96
CA PHE A 11 4.70 -8.51 -10.64
C PHE A 11 4.16 -7.88 -9.36
N ILE A 12 4.94 -7.90 -8.26
CA ILE A 12 4.54 -7.31 -6.98
C ILE A 12 4.30 -5.81 -7.14
N LYS A 13 5.18 -5.08 -7.82
CA LYS A 13 5.00 -3.64 -8.04
C LYS A 13 3.74 -3.32 -8.84
N THR A 14 3.43 -4.12 -9.87
CA THR A 14 2.18 -3.99 -10.64
C THR A 14 0.94 -4.28 -9.79
N LEU A 15 1.01 -5.29 -8.93
CA LEU A 15 -0.07 -5.64 -8.00
C LEU A 15 -0.33 -4.52 -6.98
N LYS A 16 0.74 -3.96 -6.39
CA LYS A 16 0.69 -2.80 -5.49
C LYS A 16 -0.03 -1.61 -6.13
N LEU A 17 0.36 -1.25 -7.36
CA LEU A 17 -0.31 -0.17 -8.10
C LEU A 17 -1.79 -0.44 -8.33
N THR A 18 -2.14 -1.67 -8.68
CA THR A 18 -3.54 -2.06 -8.92
C THR A 18 -4.37 -1.92 -7.65
N ILE A 19 -3.87 -2.43 -6.52
CA ILE A 19 -4.56 -2.37 -5.24
C ILE A 19 -4.66 -0.93 -4.74
N ASN A 20 -3.59 -0.13 -4.85
CA ASN A 20 -3.62 1.28 -4.47
C ASN A 20 -4.67 2.08 -5.26
N ILE A 21 -4.81 1.83 -6.57
CA ILE A 21 -5.90 2.44 -7.37
C ILE A 21 -7.28 2.03 -6.85
N ILE A 22 -7.47 0.76 -6.51
CA ILE A 22 -8.74 0.29 -5.93
C ILE A 22 -9.00 1.00 -4.59
N ILE A 23 -8.00 1.08 -3.70
CA ILE A 23 -8.10 1.78 -2.41
C ILE A 23 -8.50 3.24 -2.62
N LEU A 24 -7.91 3.95 -3.58
CA LEU A 24 -8.26 5.33 -3.90
C LEU A 24 -9.71 5.48 -4.39
N ILE A 25 -10.20 4.54 -5.19
CA ILE A 25 -11.61 4.54 -5.62
C ILE A 25 -12.53 4.38 -4.41
N LEU A 26 -12.26 3.40 -3.54
CA LEU A 26 -13.06 3.19 -2.33
C LEU A 26 -12.99 4.41 -1.40
N TYR A 27 -11.81 4.99 -1.23
CA TYR A 27 -11.58 6.17 -0.40
C TYR A 27 -12.36 7.40 -0.90
N CYS A 28 -12.31 7.67 -2.21
CA CYS A 28 -12.89 8.87 -2.79
C CYS A 28 -14.39 8.80 -3.05
N ILE A 29 -14.94 7.62 -3.37
CA ILE A 29 -16.33 7.45 -3.82
C ILE A 29 -17.02 6.19 -3.27
N GLY A 30 -16.50 5.59 -2.21
CA GLY A 30 -16.99 4.31 -1.69
C GLY A 30 -18.28 4.37 -0.87
N ASP A 31 -18.78 5.56 -0.54
CA ASP A 31 -20.06 5.76 0.13
C ASP A 31 -21.11 6.16 -0.90
N GLU A 32 -21.74 5.20 -1.58
CA GLU A 32 -22.79 5.46 -2.58
C GLU A 32 -22.43 6.51 -3.67
N GLY A 33 -21.14 6.66 -3.99
CA GLY A 33 -20.63 7.63 -4.96
C GLY A 33 -20.16 8.97 -4.37
N ILE A 34 -20.25 9.14 -3.06
CA ILE A 34 -19.67 10.26 -2.30
C ILE A 34 -18.45 9.80 -1.47
N PHE A 35 -17.78 10.78 -0.87
CA PHE A 35 -16.53 10.59 -0.14
C PHE A 35 -16.71 9.68 1.08
N LEU A 36 -15.96 8.57 1.12
CA LEU A 36 -15.98 7.61 2.21
C LEU A 36 -14.97 7.99 3.31
N GLY A 37 -13.71 8.18 2.93
CA GLY A 37 -12.62 8.44 3.88
C GLY A 37 -12.20 7.24 4.73
N VAL A 38 -11.18 7.42 5.57
CA VAL A 38 -10.68 6.38 6.51
C VAL A 38 -11.29 6.45 7.90
N SER A 39 -11.93 7.56 8.25
CA SER A 39 -12.46 7.87 9.58
C SER A 39 -13.98 7.70 9.62
N GLY A 40 -14.44 6.45 9.52
CA GLY A 40 -15.83 6.08 9.81
C GLY A 40 -16.28 6.63 11.18
N THR A 41 -17.56 7.00 11.30
CA THR A 41 -18.14 7.48 12.55
C THR A 41 -18.20 6.33 13.57
N TRP A 42 -17.23 6.26 14.48
CA TRP A 42 -17.23 5.24 15.55
C TRP A 42 -18.31 5.55 16.59
N ASN A 43 -18.53 6.82 16.93
CA ASN A 43 -19.54 7.27 17.88
C ASN A 43 -20.22 8.54 17.34
N LEU A 44 -21.56 8.60 17.41
CA LEU A 44 -22.34 9.76 16.95
C LEU A 44 -22.02 11.05 17.72
N ASN A 45 -21.42 10.93 18.90
CA ASN A 45 -20.96 12.07 19.71
C ASN A 45 -19.46 12.36 19.57
N GLU A 46 -18.73 11.70 18.67
CA GLU A 46 -17.30 11.93 18.45
C GLU A 46 -17.07 13.07 17.46
N GLU A 47 -16.25 14.05 17.84
CA GLU A 47 -15.72 15.04 16.89
C GLU A 47 -14.66 14.39 16.01
N LYS A 48 -14.97 14.22 14.71
CA LYS A 48 -14.00 13.69 13.75
C LYS A 48 -12.82 14.64 13.59
N SER A 49 -11.64 14.16 13.96
CA SER A 49 -10.39 14.85 13.60
C SER A 49 -10.13 14.69 12.10
N PRO A 50 -9.72 15.76 11.39
CA PRO A 50 -9.31 15.65 9.99
C PRO A 50 -7.92 14.96 9.82
N SER A 51 -7.18 14.73 10.91
CA SER A 51 -5.81 14.22 10.85
C SER A 51 -5.67 12.86 10.15
N PRO A 52 -6.52 11.84 10.42
CA PRO A 52 -6.37 10.55 9.75
C PRO A 52 -6.60 10.64 8.24
N GLU A 53 -7.51 11.48 7.76
CA GLU A 53 -7.77 11.70 6.33
C GLU A 53 -6.57 12.36 5.62
N ILE A 54 -5.95 13.35 6.27
CA ILE A 54 -4.75 14.02 5.75
C ILE A 54 -3.61 13.02 5.62
N VAL A 55 -3.42 12.17 6.63
CA VAL A 55 -2.38 11.13 6.60
C VAL A 55 -2.69 10.07 5.53
N ALA A 56 -3.93 9.59 5.46
CA ALA A 56 -4.37 8.59 4.47
C ALA A 56 -4.13 9.06 3.04
N SER A 57 -4.62 10.26 2.71
CA SER A 57 -4.46 10.83 1.36
C SER A 57 -2.99 10.99 0.98
N GLY A 58 -2.14 11.43 1.92
CA GLY A 58 -0.69 11.51 1.71
C GLY A 58 -0.05 10.14 1.43
N ILE A 59 -0.44 9.10 2.15
CA ILE A 59 0.05 7.72 1.93
C ILE A 59 -0.41 7.21 0.57
N PHE A 60 -1.72 7.27 0.29
CA PHE A 60 -2.29 6.70 -0.93
C PHE A 60 -1.69 7.32 -2.18
N VAL A 61 -1.70 8.66 -2.26
CA VAL A 61 -1.16 9.39 -3.42
C VAL A 61 0.37 9.33 -3.46
N GLY A 62 1.04 9.47 -2.32
CA GLY A 62 2.51 9.44 -2.25
C GLY A 62 3.08 8.10 -2.72
N PHE A 63 2.53 6.99 -2.23
CA PHE A 63 2.94 5.64 -2.65
C PHE A 63 2.48 5.27 -4.05
N LEU A 64 1.40 5.86 -4.56
CA LEU A 64 1.00 5.70 -5.96
C LEU A 64 2.05 6.31 -6.88
N ILE A 65 2.43 7.57 -6.64
CA ILE A 65 3.45 8.28 -7.45
C ILE A 65 4.78 7.54 -7.36
N TYR A 66 5.24 7.25 -6.13
CA TYR A 66 6.49 6.56 -5.88
C TYR A 66 6.56 5.22 -6.63
N THR A 67 5.57 4.35 -6.42
CA THR A 67 5.56 3.01 -7.01
C THR A 67 5.43 3.08 -8.53
N THR A 68 4.69 4.06 -9.07
CA THR A 68 4.55 4.23 -10.52
C THR A 68 5.89 4.59 -11.15
N VAL A 69 6.54 5.64 -10.65
CA VAL A 69 7.84 6.10 -11.15
C VAL A 69 8.87 4.97 -11.05
N HIS A 70 8.90 4.26 -9.93
CA HIS A 70 9.87 3.21 -9.72
C HIS A 70 9.60 1.95 -10.55
N THR A 71 8.33 1.62 -10.80
CA THR A 71 7.94 0.53 -11.70
C THR A 71 8.36 0.83 -13.14
N VAL A 72 8.13 2.07 -13.61
CA VAL A 72 8.59 2.53 -14.93
C VAL A 72 10.13 2.46 -15.01
N ALA A 73 10.84 2.91 -13.97
CA ALA A 73 12.29 2.80 -13.91
C ALA A 73 12.77 1.34 -13.96
N PHE A 74 12.03 0.39 -13.35
CA PHE A 74 12.34 -1.04 -13.44
C PHE A 74 12.16 -1.63 -14.85
N PHE A 75 11.21 -1.10 -15.64
CA PHE A 75 10.99 -1.52 -17.03
C PHE A 75 12.04 -0.98 -18.00
N PHE A 76 12.46 0.27 -17.85
CA PHE A 76 13.35 0.95 -18.81
C PHE A 76 14.79 1.10 -18.32
N GLY A 77 15.05 0.77 -17.06
CA GLY A 77 16.34 0.99 -16.40
C GLY A 77 17.39 -0.08 -16.65
N THR A 78 18.65 0.30 -16.44
CA THR A 78 19.77 -0.65 -16.39
C THR A 78 19.72 -1.48 -15.10
N THR A 79 20.52 -2.55 -15.01
CA THR A 79 20.59 -3.43 -13.82
C THR A 79 20.97 -2.70 -12.52
N LYS A 80 21.52 -1.48 -12.59
CA LYS A 80 21.85 -0.64 -11.43
C LYS A 80 20.62 -0.12 -10.69
N HIS A 81 19.52 0.20 -11.39
CA HIS A 81 18.28 0.66 -10.75
C HIS A 81 17.55 -0.45 -9.99
N LYS A 82 17.91 -1.71 -10.24
CA LYS A 82 17.37 -2.87 -9.53
C LYS A 82 17.99 -3.08 -8.15
N ARG A 83 19.03 -2.31 -7.80
CA ARG A 83 19.81 -2.42 -6.55
C ARG A 83 19.77 -1.13 -5.74
N GLU A 84 18.77 -0.28 -5.96
CA GLU A 84 18.72 1.03 -5.36
C GLU A 84 18.26 0.97 -3.90
N LEU A 85 19.12 1.41 -2.98
CA LEU A 85 18.84 1.41 -1.54
C LEU A 85 17.58 2.23 -1.21
N THR A 86 17.31 3.28 -1.99
CA THR A 86 16.09 4.08 -1.91
C THR A 86 14.84 3.21 -2.03
N ASP A 87 14.82 2.20 -2.91
CA ASP A 87 13.64 1.34 -3.07
C ASP A 87 13.42 0.44 -1.87
N THR A 88 14.50 -0.09 -1.31
CA THR A 88 14.42 -0.91 -0.11
C THR A 88 13.90 -0.08 1.07
N LEU A 89 14.42 1.13 1.26
CA LEU A 89 13.96 2.04 2.31
C LEU A 89 12.49 2.43 2.13
N MET A 90 12.10 2.81 0.92
CA MET A 90 10.72 3.19 0.63
C MET A 90 9.75 2.02 0.79
N ASN A 91 10.17 0.79 0.49
CA ASN A 91 9.34 -0.38 0.75
C ASN A 91 9.18 -0.66 2.26
N MET A 92 10.22 -0.45 3.07
CA MET A 92 10.12 -0.55 4.52
C MET A 92 9.20 0.52 5.11
N VAL A 93 9.36 1.78 4.71
CA VAL A 93 8.49 2.88 5.14
C VAL A 93 7.06 2.62 4.68
N GLY A 94 6.88 2.16 3.43
CA GLY A 94 5.57 1.77 2.89
C GLY A 94 4.89 0.72 3.74
N THR A 95 5.62 -0.32 4.12
CA THR A 95 5.10 -1.36 5.02
C THR A 95 4.51 -0.76 6.30
N ALA A 96 5.28 0.08 7.00
CA ALA A 96 4.82 0.70 8.24
C ALA A 96 3.62 1.62 8.03
N MET A 97 3.64 2.47 6.99
CA MET A 97 2.59 3.46 6.73
C MET A 97 1.28 2.80 6.29
N TRP A 98 1.32 1.82 5.39
CA TRP A 98 0.14 1.09 4.91
C TRP A 98 -0.53 0.27 6.02
N ILE A 99 0.28 -0.39 6.87
CA ILE A 99 -0.25 -1.12 8.03
C ILE A 99 -0.86 -0.15 9.05
N ALA A 100 -0.21 0.98 9.32
CA ALA A 100 -0.72 1.97 10.26
C ALA A 100 -2.08 2.53 9.79
N ILE A 101 -2.20 2.97 8.54
CA ILE A 101 -3.46 3.52 8.04
C ILE A 101 -4.54 2.45 7.84
N GLY A 102 -4.17 1.23 7.46
CA GLY A 102 -5.08 0.10 7.42
C GLY A 102 -5.64 -0.24 8.80
N GLY A 103 -4.79 -0.20 9.84
CA GLY A 103 -5.22 -0.37 11.24
C GLY A 103 -6.18 0.74 11.69
N VAL A 104 -5.90 2.00 11.34
CA VAL A 104 -6.80 3.13 11.63
C VAL A 104 -8.15 2.97 10.92
N ALA A 105 -8.14 2.63 9.63
CA ALA A 105 -9.37 2.41 8.87
C ALA A 105 -10.19 1.24 9.45
N LEU A 106 -9.54 0.11 9.76
CA LEU A 106 -10.22 -1.04 10.36
C LEU A 106 -10.73 -0.76 11.77
N HIS A 107 -10.05 0.11 12.52
CA HIS A 107 -10.55 0.61 13.79
C HIS A 107 -11.85 1.38 13.53
N TYR A 108 -11.80 2.53 12.87
CA TYR A 108 -12.98 3.39 12.67
C TYR A 108 -14.15 2.68 11.99
N TRP A 109 -13.91 1.94 10.91
CA TRP A 109 -14.98 1.22 10.20
C TRP A 109 -15.44 -0.06 10.92
N GLY A 110 -14.59 -0.67 11.74
CA GLY A 110 -14.95 -1.79 12.60
C GLY A 110 -16.00 -1.40 13.65
N GLY A 111 -15.82 -0.23 14.26
CA GLY A 111 -16.73 0.36 15.24
C GLY A 111 -17.84 1.25 14.68
N TYR A 112 -17.96 1.35 13.34
CA TYR A 112 -18.88 2.29 12.70
C TYR A 112 -20.34 2.10 13.12
N MET A 113 -20.98 3.20 13.51
CA MET A 113 -22.41 3.31 13.84
C MET A 113 -23.07 4.27 12.84
N SER A 114 -24.09 3.81 12.10
CA SER A 114 -24.83 4.71 11.21
C SER A 114 -25.96 5.42 11.94
N ASP A 115 -26.25 6.65 11.54
CA ASP A 115 -27.39 7.45 12.03
C ASP A 115 -28.77 6.81 11.76
N GLN A 116 -28.81 5.76 10.93
CA GLN A 116 -30.02 5.03 10.60
C GLN A 116 -30.10 3.73 11.41
N ASP A 117 -30.84 3.75 12.52
CA ASP A 117 -30.96 2.70 13.55
C ASP A 117 -31.46 1.31 13.09
N PHE A 118 -31.69 1.04 11.80
CA PHE A 118 -32.48 -0.13 11.37
C PHE A 118 -31.89 -1.00 10.24
N LEU A 119 -30.65 -0.79 9.78
CA LEU A 119 -30.04 -1.65 8.76
C LEU A 119 -29.08 -2.69 9.37
N TYR A 120 -29.43 -3.97 9.24
CA TYR A 120 -28.61 -5.12 9.66
C TYR A 120 -27.30 -5.26 8.87
N VAL A 121 -27.24 -4.66 7.67
CA VAL A 121 -26.06 -4.58 6.81
C VAL A 121 -25.94 -3.15 6.30
N ASN A 122 -24.90 -2.44 6.75
CA ASN A 122 -24.57 -1.11 6.24
C ASN A 122 -23.48 -1.24 5.16
N ALA A 123 -23.79 -0.80 3.93
CA ALA A 123 -22.90 -0.89 2.79
C ALA A 123 -21.64 -0.01 2.96
N GLU A 124 -21.78 1.20 3.50
CA GLU A 124 -20.68 2.12 3.80
C GLU A 124 -19.65 1.47 4.72
N ARG A 125 -20.14 0.84 5.80
CA ARG A 125 -19.29 0.10 6.74
C ARG A 125 -18.52 -1.03 6.06
N GLN A 126 -19.17 -1.79 5.18
CA GLN A 126 -18.51 -2.87 4.46
C GLN A 126 -17.43 -2.34 3.51
N THR A 127 -17.71 -1.25 2.80
CA THR A 127 -16.73 -0.60 1.92
C THR A 127 -15.53 -0.10 2.71
N GLY A 128 -15.75 0.53 3.87
CA GLY A 128 -14.69 1.01 4.75
C GLY A 128 -13.81 -0.11 5.32
N ILE A 129 -14.42 -1.23 5.75
CA ILE A 129 -13.68 -2.42 6.20
C ILE A 129 -12.89 -3.03 5.03
N ALA A 130 -13.48 -3.11 3.83
CA ALA A 130 -12.79 -3.62 2.65
C ALA A 130 -11.58 -2.75 2.28
N MET A 131 -11.73 -1.43 2.29
CA MET A 131 -10.64 -0.48 2.07
C MET A 131 -9.53 -0.65 3.12
N GLY A 132 -9.88 -0.75 4.41
CA GLY A 132 -8.90 -0.97 5.48
C GLY A 132 -8.16 -2.30 5.34
N ALA A 133 -8.85 -3.37 4.97
CA ALA A 133 -8.24 -4.68 4.71
C ALA A 133 -7.28 -4.63 3.51
N LEU A 134 -7.66 -3.94 2.43
CA LEU A 134 -6.78 -3.73 1.28
C LEU A 134 -5.52 -2.94 1.66
N CYS A 135 -5.63 -1.93 2.53
CA CYS A 135 -4.45 -1.21 3.05
C CYS A 135 -3.49 -2.15 3.81
N VAL A 136 -4.02 -3.10 4.59
CA VAL A 136 -3.19 -4.10 5.28
C VAL A 136 -2.51 -5.05 4.29
N ILE A 137 -3.24 -5.52 3.27
CA ILE A 137 -2.70 -6.36 2.20
C ILE A 137 -1.59 -5.60 1.44
N GLU A 138 -1.81 -4.33 1.14
CA GLU A 138 -0.83 -3.46 0.50
C GLU A 138 0.45 -3.36 1.34
N GLY A 139 0.32 -3.15 2.66
CA GLY A 139 1.45 -3.19 3.59
C GLY A 139 2.23 -4.51 3.55
N ALA A 140 1.55 -5.65 3.46
CA ALA A 140 2.19 -6.96 3.30
C ALA A 140 2.93 -7.09 1.96
N LEU A 141 2.41 -6.52 0.87
CA LEU A 141 3.09 -6.52 -0.43
C LEU A 141 4.35 -5.65 -0.41
N TYR A 142 4.34 -4.51 0.28
CA TYR A 142 5.54 -3.71 0.51
C TYR A 142 6.59 -4.46 1.33
N LEU A 143 6.17 -5.25 2.32
CA LEU A 143 7.08 -6.09 3.09
C LEU A 143 7.71 -7.18 2.21
N LEU A 144 6.91 -7.85 1.39
CA LEU A 144 7.40 -8.87 0.45
C LEU A 144 8.40 -8.28 -0.56
N ASP A 145 8.13 -7.08 -1.09
CA ASP A 145 9.06 -6.40 -2.00
C ASP A 145 10.37 -6.00 -1.29
N THR A 146 10.31 -5.65 -0.01
CA THR A 146 11.50 -5.42 0.82
C THR A 146 12.36 -6.68 0.91
N VAL A 147 11.75 -7.84 1.17
CA VAL A 147 12.46 -9.13 1.23
C VAL A 147 13.13 -9.45 -0.11
N LEU A 148 12.43 -9.26 -1.23
CA LEU A 148 13.00 -9.46 -2.56
C LEU A 148 14.18 -8.51 -2.83
N ALA A 149 14.06 -7.24 -2.44
CA ALA A 149 15.13 -6.26 -2.57
C ALA A 149 16.39 -6.66 -1.76
N CYS A 150 16.22 -7.16 -0.53
CA CYS A 150 17.33 -7.68 0.28
C CYS A 150 18.00 -8.92 -0.34
N ILE A 151 17.22 -9.83 -0.95
CA ILE A 151 17.76 -10.98 -1.68
C ILE A 151 18.57 -10.53 -2.90
N HIS A 152 18.09 -9.52 -3.62
CA HIS A 152 18.83 -8.91 -4.74
C HIS A 152 20.15 -8.27 -4.30
N TYR A 153 20.18 -7.68 -3.10
CA TYR A 153 21.38 -7.06 -2.56
C TYR A 153 22.43 -8.11 -2.16
N SER A 154 22.02 -9.13 -1.40
CA SER A 154 22.92 -10.19 -0.90
C SER A 154 23.55 -11.05 -2.00
N LYS A 155 22.76 -11.56 -2.95
CA LYS A 155 23.29 -12.38 -4.06
C LYS A 155 24.31 -11.64 -4.93
N ALA A 156 24.25 -10.32 -4.94
CA ALA A 156 25.10 -9.52 -5.79
C ALA A 156 26.40 -9.09 -5.10
N GLU A 157 26.48 -9.17 -3.76
CA GLU A 157 27.77 -9.21 -3.04
C GLU A 157 28.49 -10.54 -3.30
N ASP A 158 27.77 -11.67 -3.28
CA ASP A 158 28.40 -13.00 -3.53
C ASP A 158 29.11 -13.08 -4.89
N ILE A 159 28.55 -12.45 -5.94
CA ILE A 159 29.18 -12.38 -7.27
C ILE A 159 30.44 -11.50 -7.26
N GLU A 160 30.42 -10.41 -6.49
CA GLU A 160 31.53 -9.46 -6.39
C GLU A 160 32.72 -10.06 -5.60
N TYR A 161 32.43 -10.90 -4.59
CA TYR A 161 33.45 -11.61 -3.81
C TYR A 161 34.00 -12.87 -4.47
N THR A 162 33.19 -13.59 -5.26
CA THR A 162 33.64 -14.84 -5.90
C THR A 162 34.39 -14.61 -7.21
N GLY A 163 34.35 -13.41 -7.79
CA GLY A 163 35.07 -13.07 -9.02
C GLY A 163 34.65 -13.88 -10.26
N VAL A 164 33.58 -14.68 -10.16
CA VAL A 164 33.05 -15.48 -11.29
C VAL A 164 32.06 -14.61 -12.05
N GLY A 165 32.59 -13.59 -12.72
CA GLY A 165 31.90 -12.94 -13.82
C GLY A 165 32.01 -13.81 -15.07
N HIS A 166 30.92 -14.46 -15.45
CA HIS A 166 30.70 -14.97 -16.79
C HIS A 166 29.54 -14.23 -17.44
#